data_AF-A0A7Y0JH70-F1
#
_entry.id   AF-A0A7Y0JH70-F1
#
_cell.length_a   1.000
_cell.length_b   1.000
_cell.length_c   1.000
_cell.angle_alpha   90.00
_cell.angle_beta   90.00
_cell.angle_gamma   90.00
#
_symmetry.space_group_name_H-M   'P 1'
#
loop_
_entity.id
_entity.type
_entity.pdbx_description
1 polymer ?
#
loop_
_entity_poly.entity_id
_entity_poly.type
_entity_poly.pdbx_seq_one_letter_code
_entity_poly.pdbx_strand_id
1 'polypeptide(L)'
;MKGLPRTTVGWSMVVFGVIAVVLGVVGVVRPEALLALLGFEVVPAHARASGDYTRVFLTASSMASLNMGVYYLVAAATEWRPFFRFTVGFRLLTFTVFTTLVLLGDAPARFFGVALWEGVGAAATGLALLHDRRTAASLARG
;
A
#
# COMPACT_ATOMS: atom_id res chain seq x y z
N MET A 1 19.54 -12.85 -15.00
CA MET A 1 18.40 -12.81 -14.05
C MET A 1 18.82 -12.19 -12.71
N LYS A 2 19.16 -10.89 -12.66
CA LYS A 2 19.79 -10.25 -11.48
C LYS A 2 18.86 -9.35 -10.63
N GLY A 3 17.54 -9.45 -10.76
CA GLY A 3 16.60 -8.54 -10.07
C GLY A 3 15.33 -9.17 -9.48
N LEU A 4 15.21 -10.50 -9.50
CA LEU A 4 14.04 -11.17 -8.92
C LEU A 4 14.26 -11.41 -7.42
N PRO A 5 13.24 -11.21 -6.56
CA PRO A 5 13.36 -11.50 -5.15
C PRO A 5 13.68 -12.97 -4.92
N ARG A 6 14.52 -13.22 -3.92
CA ARG A 6 14.97 -14.56 -3.53
C ARG A 6 14.19 -15.09 -2.32
N THR A 7 13.45 -14.22 -1.66
CA THR A 7 12.77 -14.49 -0.40
C THR A 7 11.25 -14.36 -0.53
N THR A 8 10.51 -15.09 0.32
CA THR A 8 9.04 -15.01 0.34
C THR A 8 8.58 -13.59 0.66
N VAL A 9 9.27 -12.93 1.60
CA VAL A 9 8.98 -11.52 1.93
C VAL A 9 9.26 -10.58 0.76
N GLY A 10 10.33 -10.80 0.00
CA GLY A 10 10.65 -9.99 -1.17
C GLY A 10 9.55 -10.05 -2.25
N TRP A 11 8.97 -11.23 -2.47
CA TRP A 11 7.81 -11.39 -3.36
C TRP A 11 6.57 -10.66 -2.87
N SER A 12 6.30 -10.66 -1.56
CA SER A 12 5.19 -9.89 -0.99
C SER A 12 5.35 -8.38 -1.29
N MET A 13 6.58 -7.86 -1.21
CA MET A 13 6.86 -6.46 -1.55
C MET A 13 6.73 -6.16 -3.03
N VAL A 14 7.05 -7.10 -3.92
CA VAL A 14 6.79 -6.93 -5.35
C VAL A 14 5.29 -6.78 -5.60
N VAL A 15 4.46 -7.64 -5.01
CA VAL A 15 3.00 -7.56 -5.18
C VAL A 15 2.46 -6.22 -4.70
N PHE A 16 2.81 -5.80 -3.48
CA PHE A 16 2.37 -4.49 -2.97
C PHE A 16 2.92 -3.33 -3.80
N GLY A 17 4.17 -3.43 -4.26
CA GLY A 17 4.82 -2.42 -5.08
C GLY A 17 4.14 -2.25 -6.43
N VAL A 18 3.86 -3.35 -7.14
CA VAL A 18 3.15 -3.32 -8.43
C VAL A 18 1.74 -2.75 -8.27
N ILE A 19 0.99 -3.18 -7.26
CA ILE A 19 -0.35 -2.66 -7.00
C ILE A 19 -0.30 -1.15 -6.76
N ALA A 20 0.64 -0.68 -5.93
CA ALA A 20 0.80 0.75 -5.63
C ALA A 20 1.22 1.58 -6.86
N VAL A 21 2.12 1.05 -7.70
CA VAL A 21 2.48 1.70 -8.98
C VAL A 21 1.27 1.81 -9.89
N VAL A 22 0.52 0.71 -10.09
CA VAL A 22 -0.64 0.69 -10.98
C VAL A 22 -1.71 1.66 -10.49
N LEU A 23 -2.08 1.59 -9.21
CA LEU A 23 -3.09 2.49 -8.63
C LEU A 23 -2.61 3.94 -8.63
N GLY A 24 -1.33 4.19 -8.36
CA GLY A 24 -0.73 5.52 -8.42
C GLY A 24 -0.79 6.11 -9.83
N VAL A 25 -0.40 5.35 -10.86
CA VAL A 25 -0.51 5.78 -12.26
C VAL A 25 -1.97 6.03 -12.65
N VAL A 26 -2.88 5.11 -12.28
CA VAL A 26 -4.32 5.27 -12.56
C VAL A 26 -4.85 6.54 -11.91
N GLY A 27 -4.51 6.82 -10.65
CA GLY A 27 -4.99 8.00 -9.95
C GLY A 27 -4.42 9.32 -10.48
N VAL A 28 -3.20 9.31 -11.03
CA VAL A 28 -2.60 10.47 -11.70
C VAL A 28 -3.23 10.74 -13.07
N VAL A 29 -3.46 9.69 -13.86
CA VAL A 29 -3.95 9.83 -15.25
C VAL A 29 -5.48 9.92 -15.31
N ARG A 30 -6.18 9.20 -14.43
CA ARG A 30 -7.65 9.04 -14.36
C ARG A 30 -8.16 9.08 -12.91
N PRO A 31 -8.05 10.21 -12.21
CA PRO A 31 -8.49 10.34 -10.81
C PRO A 31 -9.94 9.92 -10.59
N GLU A 32 -10.83 10.13 -11.56
CA GLU A 32 -12.24 9.72 -11.48
C GLU A 32 -12.43 8.21 -11.39
N ALA A 33 -11.61 7.45 -12.14
CA ALA A 33 -11.67 6.00 -12.10
C ALA A 33 -11.27 5.46 -10.73
N LEU A 34 -10.27 6.10 -10.09
CA LEU A 34 -9.85 5.75 -8.74
C LEU A 34 -10.90 6.13 -7.69
N LEU A 35 -11.55 7.30 -7.81
CA LEU A 35 -12.69 7.67 -6.96
C LEU A 35 -13.82 6.65 -7.07
N ALA A 36 -14.21 6.29 -8.29
CA ALA A 36 -15.27 5.30 -8.52
C ALA A 36 -14.91 3.92 -7.95
N LEU A 37 -13.66 3.47 -8.12
CA LEU A 37 -13.16 2.22 -7.55
C LEU A 37 -13.27 2.20 -6.02
N LEU A 38 -13.01 3.34 -5.37
CA LEU A 38 -13.13 3.51 -3.92
C LEU A 38 -14.58 3.73 -3.45
N GLY A 39 -15.55 3.73 -4.37
CA GLY A 39 -16.96 3.99 -4.06
C GLY A 39 -17.23 5.43 -3.63
N PHE A 40 -16.39 6.38 -4.07
CA PHE A 40 -16.60 7.81 -3.88
C PHE A 40 -17.40 8.41 -5.03
N GLU A 41 -18.12 9.49 -4.72
CA GLU A 41 -18.86 10.25 -5.73
C GLU A 41 -17.90 10.91 -6.72
N VAL A 42 -18.23 10.80 -8.01
CA VAL A 42 -17.48 11.43 -9.09
C VAL A 42 -18.23 12.65 -9.59
N VAL A 43 -17.81 13.82 -9.12
CA VAL A 43 -18.38 15.10 -9.58
C VAL A 43 -17.80 15.46 -10.97
N PRO A 44 -18.63 15.81 -11.97
CA PRO A 44 -18.15 16.31 -13.26
C PRO A 44 -17.35 17.61 -13.13
N ALA A 45 -16.42 17.86 -14.05
CA ALA A 45 -15.54 19.04 -14.02
C ALA A 45 -16.32 20.38 -13.92
N HIS A 46 -17.38 20.52 -14.70
CA HIS A 46 -18.19 21.74 -14.77
C HIS A 46 -19.10 21.95 -13.53
N ALA A 47 -19.33 20.91 -12.74
CA ALA A 47 -20.20 20.95 -11.57
C ALA A 47 -19.43 21.16 -10.26
N ARG A 48 -18.10 21.23 -10.30
CA ARG A 48 -17.27 21.47 -9.11
C ARG A 48 -17.35 22.92 -8.67
N ALA A 49 -17.52 23.12 -7.37
CA ALA A 49 -17.46 24.44 -6.76
C ALA A 49 -16.05 25.03 -6.83
N SER A 50 -15.96 26.36 -6.84
CA SER A 50 -14.68 27.06 -6.66
C SER A 50 -14.09 26.71 -5.30
N GLY A 51 -12.94 26.04 -5.27
CA GLY A 51 -12.29 25.56 -4.05
C GLY A 51 -12.41 24.05 -3.82
N ASP A 52 -13.09 23.30 -4.70
CA ASP A 52 -13.01 21.84 -4.67
C ASP A 52 -11.64 21.37 -5.17
N TYR A 53 -10.75 21.07 -4.23
CA TYR A 53 -9.41 20.55 -4.49
C TYR A 53 -9.33 19.02 -4.42
N THR A 54 -10.45 18.30 -4.42
CA THR A 54 -10.48 16.83 -4.30
C THR A 54 -9.60 16.15 -5.34
N ARG A 55 -9.64 16.61 -6.60
CA ARG A 55 -8.77 16.09 -7.66
C ARG A 55 -7.29 16.36 -7.39
N VAL A 56 -6.95 17.56 -6.91
CA VAL A 56 -5.55 17.92 -6.61
C VAL A 56 -5.01 17.04 -5.49
N PHE A 57 -5.77 16.89 -4.41
CA PHE A 57 -5.41 16.00 -3.30
C PHE A 57 -5.30 14.55 -3.77
N LEU A 58 -6.23 14.07 -4.59
CA LEU A 58 -6.18 12.70 -5.10
C LEU A 58 -4.97 12.47 -5.99
N THR A 59 -4.64 13.39 -6.90
CA THR A 59 -3.44 13.30 -7.73
C THR A 59 -2.18 13.30 -6.86
N ALA A 60 -2.11 14.15 -5.84
CA ALA A 60 -0.98 14.18 -4.90
C ALA A 60 -0.85 12.86 -4.11
N SER A 61 -1.96 12.33 -3.59
CA SER A 61 -1.99 11.02 -2.93
C SER A 61 -1.62 9.88 -3.88
N SER A 62 -2.01 9.97 -5.15
CA SER A 62 -1.68 8.96 -6.18
C SER A 62 -0.20 9.00 -6.54
N MET A 63 0.42 10.18 -6.63
CA MET A 63 1.87 10.31 -6.76
C MET A 63 2.62 9.73 -5.55
N ALA A 64 2.12 9.95 -4.33
CA ALA A 64 2.70 9.34 -3.14
C ALA A 64 2.62 7.80 -3.18
N SER A 65 1.49 7.25 -3.64
CA SER A 65 1.32 5.80 -3.85
C SER A 65 2.30 5.26 -4.89
N LEU A 66 2.45 5.95 -6.02
CA LEU A 66 3.41 5.60 -7.07
C LEU A 66 4.85 5.55 -6.53
N ASN A 67 5.26 6.59 -5.80
CA ASN A 67 6.59 6.67 -5.19
C ASN A 67 6.83 5.51 -4.22
N MET A 68 5.87 5.22 -3.34
CA MET A 68 5.96 4.09 -2.41
C MET A 68 6.03 2.75 -3.16
N GLY A 69 5.30 2.61 -4.26
CA GLY A 69 5.37 1.43 -5.11
C GLY A 69 6.77 1.21 -5.68
N VAL A 70 7.41 2.27 -6.20
CA VAL A 70 8.80 2.21 -6.66
C VAL A 70 9.76 1.85 -5.51
N TYR A 71 9.60 2.44 -4.33
CA TYR A 71 10.43 2.10 -3.17
C TYR A 71 10.30 0.62 -2.77
N TYR A 72 9.08 0.06 -2.81
CA TYR A 72 8.86 -1.36 -2.55
C TYR A 72 9.55 -2.26 -3.57
N LEU A 73 9.49 -1.92 -4.86
CA LEU A 73 10.15 -2.67 -5.92
C LEU A 73 11.68 -2.62 -5.79
N VAL A 74 12.25 -1.45 -5.49
CA VAL A 74 13.69 -1.30 -5.25
C VAL A 74 14.13 -2.08 -4.00
N ALA A 75 13.37 -1.98 -2.91
CA ALA A 75 13.65 -2.72 -1.68
C ALA A 75 13.58 -4.23 -1.90
N ALA A 76 12.63 -4.71 -2.72
CA ALA A 76 12.51 -6.11 -3.10
C ALA A 76 13.70 -6.57 -3.94
N ALA A 77 14.09 -5.80 -4.97
CA ALA A 77 15.22 -6.11 -5.83
C ALA A 77 16.58 -6.12 -5.08
N THR A 78 16.69 -5.32 -4.01
CA THR A 78 17.90 -5.22 -3.18
C THR A 78 17.85 -6.06 -1.91
N GLU A 79 16.76 -6.80 -1.66
CA GLU A 79 16.53 -7.59 -0.44
C GLU A 79 16.75 -6.78 0.85
N TRP A 80 16.27 -5.53 0.87
CA TRP A 80 16.47 -4.62 2.00
C TRP A 80 15.60 -4.99 3.21
N ARG A 81 16.04 -6.01 3.98
CA ARG A 81 15.27 -6.59 5.10
C ARG A 81 14.86 -5.61 6.21
N PRO A 82 15.68 -4.63 6.64
CA PRO A 82 15.25 -3.58 7.57
C PRO A 82 14.00 -2.84 7.08
N PHE A 83 13.93 -2.51 5.80
CA PHE A 83 12.77 -1.86 5.19
C PHE A 83 11.53 -2.77 5.27
N PHE A 84 11.67 -4.07 5.02
CA PHE A 84 10.54 -5.00 5.13
C PHE A 84 9.93 -5.06 6.53
N ARG A 85 10.78 -5.03 7.57
CA ARG A 85 10.33 -5.00 8.97
C ARG A 85 9.65 -3.68 9.30
N PHE A 86 10.22 -2.57 8.81
CA PHE A 86 9.63 -1.25 8.98
C PHE A 86 8.23 -1.17 8.34
N THR A 87 8.05 -1.76 7.15
CA THR A 87 6.76 -1.83 6.48
C THR A 87 5.69 -2.47 7.36
N VAL A 88 5.98 -3.56 8.07
CA VAL A 88 5.00 -4.18 8.98
C VAL A 88 4.52 -3.18 10.03
N GLY A 89 5.44 -2.47 10.69
CA GLY A 89 5.09 -1.47 11.70
C GLY A 89 4.27 -0.31 11.12
N PHE A 90 4.68 0.21 9.96
CA PHE A 90 3.97 1.30 9.32
C PHE A 90 2.57 0.91 8.84
N ARG A 91 2.38 -0.34 8.38
CA ARG A 91 1.07 -0.85 7.99
C ARG A 91 0.12 -1.09 9.17
N LEU A 92 0.66 -1.46 10.34
CA LEU A 92 -0.12 -1.50 11.56
C LEU A 92 -0.52 -0.08 12.02
N LEU A 93 0.36 0.91 11.83
CA LEU A 93 0.04 2.31 12.08
C LEU A 93 -1.10 2.79 11.16
N THR A 94 -1.01 2.54 9.84
CA THR A 94 -2.08 2.92 8.90
C THR A 94 -3.39 2.20 9.19
N PHE A 95 -3.35 0.90 9.50
CA PHE A 95 -4.52 0.14 9.98
C PHE A 95 -5.18 0.83 11.18
N THR A 96 -4.38 1.23 12.17
CA THR A 96 -4.86 1.89 13.39
C THR A 96 -5.49 3.24 13.07
N VAL A 97 -4.79 4.09 12.29
CA VAL A 97 -5.30 5.43 11.92
C VAL A 97 -6.61 5.33 11.15
N PHE A 98 -6.69 4.49 10.11
CA PHE A 98 -7.90 4.35 9.31
C PHE A 98 -9.06 3.75 10.10
N THR A 99 -8.79 2.76 10.96
CA THR A 99 -9.78 2.22 11.90
C THR A 99 -10.33 3.32 12.81
N THR A 100 -9.45 4.13 13.42
CA THR A 100 -9.84 5.22 14.30
C THR A 100 -10.67 6.28 13.59
N LEU A 101 -10.27 6.72 12.38
CA LEU A 101 -11.02 7.71 11.61
C LEU A 101 -12.46 7.25 11.33
N VAL A 102 -12.65 5.96 11.03
CA VAL A 102 -14.00 5.43 10.82
C VAL A 102 -14.78 5.34 12.13
N LEU A 103 -14.16 4.89 13.22
CA LEU A 103 -14.81 4.79 14.53
C LEU A 103 -15.22 6.16 15.10
N LEU A 104 -14.45 7.22 14.80
CA LEU A 104 -14.76 8.59 15.20
C LEU A 104 -15.78 9.27 14.29
N GLY A 105 -16.13 8.66 13.15
CA GLY A 105 -17.08 9.23 12.17
C GLY A 105 -16.47 10.23 11.19
N ASP A 106 -15.15 10.41 11.21
CA ASP A 106 -14.41 11.29 10.29
C ASP A 106 -14.21 10.67 8.90
N ALA A 107 -14.39 9.36 8.76
CA ALA A 107 -14.28 8.64 7.50
C ALA A 107 -15.49 7.71 7.24
N PRO A 108 -15.88 7.49 5.97
CA PRO A 108 -16.96 6.57 5.62
C PRO A 108 -16.69 5.12 6.07
N ALA A 109 -17.73 4.37 6.43
CA ALA A 109 -17.59 2.97 6.89
C ALA A 109 -16.83 2.06 5.91
N ARG A 110 -16.96 2.29 4.60
CA ARG A 110 -16.20 1.57 3.55
C ARG A 110 -14.68 1.69 3.70
N PHE A 111 -14.19 2.73 4.40
CA PHE A 111 -12.76 2.91 4.66
C PHE A 111 -12.20 1.88 5.64
N PHE A 112 -13.05 1.13 6.37
CA PHE A 112 -12.61 -0.08 7.08
C PHE A 112 -12.01 -1.12 6.14
N GLY A 113 -12.47 -1.20 4.88
CA GLY A 113 -11.87 -2.08 3.88
C GLY A 113 -10.40 -1.76 3.63
N VAL A 114 -10.06 -0.46 3.58
CA VAL A 114 -8.68 0.02 3.44
C VAL A 114 -7.88 -0.28 4.70
N ALA A 115 -8.44 -0.05 5.88
CA ALA A 115 -7.80 -0.44 7.14
C ALA A 115 -7.48 -1.94 7.13
N LEU A 116 -8.49 -2.79 6.90
CA LEU A 116 -8.33 -4.24 6.88
C LEU A 116 -7.27 -4.69 5.86
N TRP A 117 -7.20 -4.06 4.68
CA TRP A 117 -6.15 -4.32 3.70
C TRP A 117 -4.76 -4.07 4.27
N GLU A 118 -4.57 -2.98 4.99
CA GLU A 118 -3.30 -2.66 5.66
C GLU A 118 -2.96 -3.67 6.76
N GLY A 119 -3.95 -4.07 7.57
CA GLY A 119 -3.79 -5.09 8.61
C GLY A 119 -3.42 -6.47 8.05
N VAL A 120 -4.17 -6.95 7.05
CA VAL A 120 -3.89 -8.21 6.33
C VAL A 120 -2.52 -8.15 5.68
N GLY A 121 -2.19 -7.02 5.07
CA GLY A 121 -0.89 -6.78 4.46
C GLY A 121 0.26 -6.82 5.46
N ALA A 122 0.10 -6.22 6.63
CA ALA A 122 1.07 -6.30 7.73
C ALA A 122 1.26 -7.74 8.21
N ALA A 123 0.16 -8.49 8.37
CA ALA A 123 0.18 -9.89 8.76
C ALA A 123 0.89 -10.76 7.72
N ALA A 124 0.58 -10.60 6.44
CA ALA A 124 1.20 -11.34 5.34
C ALA A 124 2.73 -11.12 5.30
N THR A 125 3.17 -9.86 5.34
CA THR A 125 4.61 -9.53 5.36
C THR A 125 5.29 -10.05 6.64
N GLY A 126 4.65 -9.91 7.80
CA GLY A 126 5.17 -10.39 9.07
C GLY A 126 5.34 -11.91 9.10
N LEU A 127 4.34 -12.66 8.62
CA LEU A 127 4.39 -14.11 8.49
C LEU A 127 5.46 -14.55 7.50
N ALA A 128 5.62 -13.87 6.37
CA ALA A 128 6.68 -14.14 5.41
C ALA A 128 8.09 -13.94 6.02
N LEU A 129 8.28 -12.86 6.79
CA LEU A 129 9.53 -12.62 7.53
C LEU A 129 9.82 -13.72 8.55
N LEU A 130 8.80 -14.20 9.27
CA LEU A 130 8.95 -15.30 10.22
C LEU A 130 9.28 -16.62 9.51
N HIS A 131 8.64 -16.90 8.38
CA HIS A 131 8.90 -18.08 7.56
C HIS A 131 10.36 -18.08 7.07
N ASP A 132 10.82 -17.00 6.44
CA ASP A 132 12.18 -16.91 5.91
C ASP A 132 13.25 -17.03 7.01
N ARG A 133 12.98 -16.51 8.22
CA ARG A 133 13.88 -16.67 9.39
C ARG A 133 13.97 -18.13 9.85
N ARG A 134 12.84 -18.85 9.90
CA ARG A 134 12.80 -20.26 10.29
C ARG A 134 13.53 -21.13 9.27
N THR A 135 13.30 -20.90 7.98
CA THR A 135 13.96 -21.64 6.89
C THR A 135 15.48 -21.45 6.94
N ALA A 136 15.96 -20.22 7.14
CA ALA A 136 17.40 -19.96 7.27
C ALA A 136 18.02 -20.67 8.49
N ALA A 137 17.32 -20.70 9.63
CA ALA A 137 17.79 -21.38 10.84
C ALA A 137 17.80 -22.91 10.70
N SER A 138 16.91 -23.49 9.92
CA SER A 138 16.91 -24.93 9.63
C SER A 138 18.09 -25.33 8.72
N LEU A 139 18.37 -24.53 7.69
CA LEU A 139 19.51 -24.75 6.79
C LEU A 139 20.87 -24.61 7.49
N ALA A 140 20.98 -23.78 8.52
CA ALA A 140 22.22 -23.61 9.28
C ALA A 140 22.49 -24.74 10.31
N ARG A 141 21.52 -25.64 10.54
CA ARG A 141 21.60 -26.71 11.54
C ARG A 141 21.77 -28.11 10.93
N GLY A 142 21.70 -28.25 9.61
CA GLY A 142 21.96 -29.49 8.87
C GLY A 142 23.28 -29.41 8.13
#